data_AF-A0A5B6X0Y4-F1
#
_entry.id   AF-A0A5B6X0Y4-F1
#
_cell.length_a   1.000
_cell.length_b   1.000
_cell.length_c   1.000
_cell.angle_alpha   90.00
_cell.angle_beta   90.00
_cell.angle_gamma   90.00
#
_symmetry.space_group_name_H-M   'P 1'
#
loop_
_entity.id
_entity.type
_entity.pdbx_description
1 polymer ?
#
loop_
_entity_poly.entity_id
_entity_poly.type
_entity_poly.pdbx_seq_one_letter_code
_entity_poly.pdbx_strand_id
1 'polypeptide(L)'
;MGVDVLRFCHEALRETKNVYNINETLLVMIPKIENPCDMTNFRPMSLCRVVYKIVSKVLVNRLKEVLPISELVHYLRSSKNGPNKGYVVKLDMSKAYDQVEWRFLKKVLLKFGFGSEWVNKIMNCVRTVRYRVKCNMSLTNVIKPERGFRQVDLLSHYLFLFCMDVLSRIMLNAQEKHKIKGIRASRDGPRINHLFFADDALLFVRNYRSEVEA
;
A
#
# COMPACT_ATOMS: atom_id res chain seq x y z
N MET A 1 11.73 17.61 -26.10
CA MET A 1 10.85 16.66 -25.38
C MET A 1 11.62 15.76 -24.42
N GLY A 2 12.56 14.90 -24.86
CA GLY A 2 13.31 14.02 -23.94
C GLY A 2 14.17 14.75 -22.89
N VAL A 3 14.94 15.76 -23.33
CA VAL A 3 15.80 16.57 -22.44
C VAL A 3 14.99 17.34 -21.39
N ASP A 4 13.82 17.87 -21.76
CA ASP A 4 12.95 18.63 -20.86
C ASP A 4 12.34 17.73 -19.78
N VAL A 5 11.95 16.51 -20.15
CA VAL A 5 11.45 15.49 -19.21
C VAL A 5 12.55 15.08 -18.24
N LEU A 6 13.77 14.82 -18.73
CA LEU A 6 14.91 14.47 -17.88
C LEU A 6 15.25 15.61 -16.92
N ARG A 7 15.33 16.84 -17.41
CA ARG A 7 15.57 18.04 -16.60
C ARG A 7 14.51 18.18 -15.51
N PHE A 8 13.24 18.07 -15.86
CA PHE A 8 12.15 18.14 -14.88
C PHE A 8 12.26 17.03 -13.84
N CYS A 9 12.48 15.78 -14.24
CA CYS A 9 12.60 14.67 -13.29
C CYS A 9 13.76 14.89 -12.33
N HIS A 10 14.89 15.37 -12.84
CA HIS A 10 16.07 15.68 -12.04
C HIS A 10 15.81 16.83 -11.06
N GLU A 11 15.18 17.91 -11.50
CA GLU A 11 14.76 19.04 -10.65
C GLU A 11 13.75 18.61 -9.58
N ALA A 12 12.78 17.77 -9.93
CA ALA A 12 11.79 17.23 -9.01
C ALA A 12 12.44 16.33 -7.93
N LEU A 13 13.43 15.53 -8.30
CA LEU A 13 14.17 14.67 -7.37
C LEU A 13 15.18 15.46 -6.50
N ARG A 14 15.60 16.64 -6.95
CA ARG A 14 16.48 17.57 -6.22
C ARG A 14 15.72 18.66 -5.44
N GLU A 15 14.39 18.60 -5.36
CA GLU A 15 13.53 19.62 -4.71
C GLU A 15 13.57 21.02 -5.32
N THR A 16 14.17 21.20 -6.49
CA THR A 16 14.16 22.50 -7.19
C THR A 16 12.85 22.74 -7.95
N LYS A 17 12.05 21.70 -8.16
CA LYS A 17 10.66 21.82 -8.65
C LYS A 17 9.69 20.91 -7.88
N ASN A 18 8.52 21.44 -7.58
CA ASN A 18 7.44 20.67 -6.98
C ASN A 18 6.72 19.82 -8.04
N VAL A 19 6.37 18.58 -7.69
CA VAL A 19 5.57 17.68 -8.55
C VAL A 19 4.11 18.12 -8.70
N TYR A 20 3.63 19.11 -7.94
CA TYR A 20 2.24 19.59 -7.92
C TYR A 20 1.59 19.72 -9.31
N ASN A 21 2.30 20.29 -10.29
CA ASN A 21 1.79 20.52 -11.64
C ASN A 21 1.67 19.24 -12.47
N ILE A 22 2.48 18.23 -12.18
CA ILE A 22 2.46 16.93 -12.88
C ILE A 22 1.69 15.85 -12.12
N ASN A 23 1.31 16.13 -10.87
CA ASN A 23 0.66 15.19 -9.95
C ASN A 23 -0.87 15.17 -10.08
N GLU A 24 -1.39 15.65 -11.20
CA GLU A 24 -2.81 15.55 -11.56
C GLU A 24 -3.10 14.18 -12.19
N THR A 25 -4.19 13.57 -11.75
CA THR A 25 -4.60 12.21 -12.11
C THR A 25 -6.02 12.25 -12.65
N LEU A 26 -6.20 11.66 -13.82
CA LEU A 26 -7.52 11.46 -14.39
C LEU A 26 -8.09 10.13 -13.85
N LEU A 27 -9.20 10.21 -13.11
CA LEU A 27 -9.96 9.05 -12.69
C LEU A 27 -10.94 8.67 -13.78
N VAL A 28 -10.78 7.45 -14.30
CA VAL A 28 -11.71 6.86 -15.27
C VAL A 28 -12.46 5.75 -14.56
N MET A 29 -13.79 5.80 -14.59
CA MET A 29 -14.65 4.81 -13.97
C MET A 29 -14.85 3.65 -14.96
N ILE A 30 -14.39 2.44 -14.61
CA ILE A 30 -14.61 1.24 -15.42
C ILE A 30 -15.79 0.46 -14.81
N PRO A 31 -16.87 0.19 -15.56
CA PRO A 31 -17.96 -0.66 -15.10
C PRO A 31 -17.47 -2.07 -14.72
N LYS A 32 -17.93 -2.59 -13.59
CA LYS A 32 -17.70 -3.99 -13.16
C LYS A 32 -18.79 -4.94 -13.67
N ILE A 33 -19.97 -4.40 -13.97
CA ILE A 33 -21.17 -5.14 -14.38
C ILE A 33 -21.85 -4.43 -15.55
N GLU A 34 -22.76 -5.12 -16.22
CA GLU A 34 -23.65 -4.53 -17.22
C GLU A 34 -24.64 -3.56 -16.56
N ASN A 35 -24.89 -2.43 -17.22
CA ASN A 35 -25.82 -1.37 -16.76
C ASN A 35 -25.60 -0.92 -15.30
N PRO A 36 -24.42 -0.35 -14.97
CA PRO A 36 -24.11 0.06 -13.61
C PRO A 36 -24.98 1.25 -13.16
N CYS A 37 -25.67 1.11 -12.02
CA CYS A 37 -26.52 2.15 -11.45
C CYS A 37 -25.87 2.85 -10.24
N ASP A 38 -24.94 2.18 -9.54
CA ASP A 38 -24.28 2.68 -8.34
C ASP A 38 -22.78 2.88 -8.51
N MET A 39 -22.20 3.85 -7.80
CA MET A 39 -20.76 4.12 -7.81
C MET A 39 -19.91 2.92 -7.34
N THR A 40 -20.48 2.02 -6.54
CA THR A 40 -19.84 0.77 -6.10
C THR A 40 -19.65 -0.24 -7.25
N ASN A 41 -20.48 -0.14 -8.30
CA ASN A 41 -20.39 -0.95 -9.52
C ASN A 41 -19.26 -0.52 -10.44
N PHE A 42 -18.52 0.54 -10.12
CA PHE A 42 -17.39 0.99 -10.89
C PHE A 42 -16.07 0.71 -10.17
N ARG A 43 -15.02 0.46 -10.97
CA ARG A 43 -13.63 0.45 -10.52
C ARG A 43 -12.95 1.72 -11.03
N PRO A 44 -12.48 2.61 -10.14
CA PRO A 44 -11.75 3.79 -10.58
C PRO A 44 -10.33 3.39 -11.02
N MET A 45 -9.91 3.90 -12.18
CA MET A 45 -8.56 3.78 -12.70
C MET A 45 -7.87 5.14 -12.66
N SER A 46 -6.70 5.20 -12.01
CA SER A 46 -5.89 6.41 -11.93
C SER A 46 -4.94 6.52 -13.12
N LEU A 47 -5.24 7.41 -14.06
CA LEU A 47 -4.34 7.74 -15.17
C LEU A 47 -3.43 8.91 -14.77
N CYS A 48 -2.20 8.57 -14.39
CA CYS A 48 -1.15 9.53 -14.07
C CYS A 48 -0.42 10.01 -15.32
N ARG A 49 0.10 11.24 -15.29
CA ARG A 49 1.00 11.76 -16.31
C ARG A 49 2.30 10.93 -16.36
N VAL A 50 2.85 10.72 -17.57
CA VAL A 50 4.06 9.93 -17.80
C VAL A 50 5.26 10.46 -16.99
N VAL A 51 5.43 11.78 -16.94
CA VAL A 51 6.51 12.42 -16.15
C VAL A 51 6.43 12.04 -14.67
N TYR A 52 5.23 12.00 -14.09
CA TYR A 52 5.05 11.54 -12.72
C TYR A 52 5.40 10.05 -12.58
N LYS A 53 5.01 9.21 -13.53
CA LYS A 53 5.34 7.77 -13.51
C LYS A 53 6.85 7.53 -13.52
N ILE A 54 7.63 8.37 -14.21
CA ILE A 54 9.10 8.30 -14.21
C ILE A 54 9.63 8.64 -12.82
N VAL A 55 9.21 9.77 -12.24
CA VAL A 55 9.63 10.19 -10.89
C VAL A 55 9.26 9.12 -9.86
N SER A 56 8.03 8.63 -9.87
CA SER A 56 7.55 7.61 -8.93
C SER A 56 8.31 6.30 -9.09
N LYS A 57 8.65 5.90 -10.31
CA LYS A 57 9.49 4.71 -10.57
C LYS A 57 10.90 4.85 -9.99
N VAL A 58 11.53 6.01 -10.13
CA VAL A 58 12.87 6.26 -9.56
C VAL A 58 12.83 6.21 -8.03
N LEU A 59 11.83 6.84 -7.41
CA LEU A 59 11.63 6.77 -5.95
C LEU A 59 11.44 5.32 -5.49
N VAL A 60 10.60 4.55 -6.18
CA VAL A 60 10.35 3.14 -5.85
C VAL A 60 11.60 2.29 -6.00
N ASN A 61 12.39 2.50 -7.04
CA ASN A 61 13.63 1.72 -7.21
C ASN A 61 14.60 1.91 -6.05
N ARG A 62 14.64 3.11 -5.43
CA ARG A 62 15.41 3.36 -4.21
C ARG A 62 14.77 2.79 -2.95
N LEU A 63 13.43 2.79 -2.86
CA LEU A 63 12.71 2.16 -1.75
C LEU A 63 12.88 0.63 -1.73
N LYS A 64 12.99 0.00 -2.89
CA LYS A 64 13.20 -1.46 -3.03
C LYS A 64 14.42 -1.97 -2.31
N GLU A 65 15.48 -1.16 -2.21
CA GLU A 65 16.74 -1.56 -1.57
C GLU A 65 16.59 -1.76 -0.06
N VAL A 66 15.56 -1.16 0.54
CA VAL A 66 15.34 -1.16 2.00
C VAL A 66 14.28 -2.17 2.43
N LEU A 67 13.35 -2.55 1.54
CA LEU A 67 12.34 -3.56 1.83
C LEU A 67 12.86 -4.95 1.45
N PRO A 68 12.95 -5.92 2.39
CA PRO A 68 13.25 -7.32 2.08
C PRO A 68 12.01 -8.02 1.47
N ILE A 69 11.61 -7.58 0.27
CA ILE A 69 10.39 -8.03 -0.41
C ILE A 69 10.46 -9.52 -0.77
N SER A 70 11.66 -10.04 -1.06
CA SER A 70 11.84 -11.45 -1.38
C SER A 70 11.48 -12.35 -0.21
N GLU A 71 11.89 -12.00 1.01
CA GLU A 71 11.62 -12.78 2.22
C GLU A 71 10.15 -12.72 2.61
N LEU A 72 9.54 -11.52 2.53
CA LEU A 72 8.10 -11.34 2.74
C LEU A 72 7.29 -12.15 1.71
N VAL A 73 7.56 -12.03 0.41
CA VAL A 73 6.83 -12.75 -0.65
C VAL A 73 7.05 -14.27 -0.57
N HIS A 74 8.25 -14.72 -0.22
CA HIS A 74 8.53 -16.15 -0.01
C HIS A 74 7.73 -16.69 1.17
N TYR A 75 7.67 -15.95 2.29
CA TYR A 75 6.82 -16.28 3.43
C TYR A 75 5.33 -16.31 3.06
N LEU A 76 4.86 -15.34 2.25
CA LEU A 76 3.49 -15.30 1.73
C LEU A 76 3.14 -16.54 0.90
N ARG A 77 4.11 -17.10 0.16
CA ARG A 77 3.92 -18.25 -0.74
C ARG A 77 4.13 -19.61 -0.07
N SER A 78 4.91 -19.68 1.00
CA SER A 78 5.26 -20.92 1.69
C SER A 78 4.18 -21.42 2.67
N SER A 79 3.18 -20.59 2.99
CA SER A 79 2.02 -20.99 3.78
C SER A 79 1.07 -21.89 2.97
N LYS A 80 1.43 -23.17 2.81
CA LYS A 80 0.53 -24.22 2.31
C LYS A 80 0.43 -25.36 3.33
N ASN A 81 -0.83 -25.71 3.65
CA ASN A 81 -1.35 -26.88 4.37
C ASN A 81 -0.34 -27.74 5.15
N GLY A 82 -0.33 -27.58 6.47
CA GLY A 82 0.26 -28.51 7.43
C GLY A 82 -0.79 -29.17 8.34
N PRO A 83 -0.48 -30.25 9.07
CA PRO A 83 -1.45 -31.15 9.70
C PRO A 83 -2.14 -30.59 10.96
N ASN A 84 -1.84 -29.36 11.36
CA ASN A 84 -2.41 -28.75 12.56
C ASN A 84 -3.73 -28.04 12.23
N LYS A 85 -4.84 -28.59 12.72
CA LYS A 85 -6.20 -28.06 12.60
C LYS A 85 -6.35 -26.74 13.38
N GLY A 86 -5.85 -25.64 12.81
CA GLY A 86 -6.17 -24.27 13.25
C GLY A 86 -7.26 -23.64 12.37
N TYR A 87 -7.77 -22.48 12.79
CA TYR A 87 -8.67 -21.67 11.99
C TYR A 87 -7.89 -20.61 11.23
N VAL A 88 -8.30 -20.33 10.00
CA VAL A 88 -7.86 -19.16 9.24
C VAL A 88 -9.00 -18.16 9.24
N VAL A 89 -8.78 -17.01 9.85
CA VAL A 89 -9.72 -15.89 9.81
C VAL A 89 -9.26 -14.95 8.72
N LYS A 90 -10.04 -14.86 7.64
CA LYS A 90 -9.82 -13.86 6.60
C LYS A 90 -10.46 -12.54 7.06
N LEU A 91 -9.62 -11.52 7.24
CA LEU A 91 -10.03 -10.15 7.46
C LEU A 91 -9.87 -9.37 6.14
N ASP A 92 -10.97 -8.77 5.68
CA ASP A 92 -10.98 -7.85 4.54
C ASP A 92 -10.80 -6.42 5.07
N MET A 93 -9.65 -5.80 4.77
CA MET A 93 -9.41 -4.42 5.16
C MET A 93 -10.14 -3.49 4.19
N SER A 94 -11.37 -3.12 4.55
CA SER A 94 -12.21 -2.26 3.71
C SER A 94 -11.47 -1.01 3.25
N LYS A 95 -11.23 -0.93 1.93
CA LYS A 95 -10.54 0.18 1.27
C LYS A 95 -9.20 0.52 1.93
N ALA A 96 -8.39 -0.49 2.26
CA ALA A 96 -7.12 -0.32 2.99
C ALA A 96 -6.22 0.80 2.45
N TYR A 97 -6.12 0.92 1.13
CA TYR A 97 -5.35 1.98 0.46
C TYR A 97 -5.92 3.38 0.73
N ASP A 98 -7.24 3.54 0.81
CA ASP A 98 -7.92 4.83 0.96
C ASP A 98 -7.92 5.33 2.42
N GLN A 99 -7.64 4.44 3.39
CA GLN A 99 -7.70 4.73 4.83
C GLN A 99 -6.35 5.10 5.45
N VAL A 100 -5.24 4.99 4.70
CA VAL A 100 -3.91 5.24 5.27
C VAL A 100 -3.73 6.72 5.60
N GLU A 101 -3.53 7.02 6.88
CA GLU A 101 -3.28 8.36 7.36
C GLU A 101 -1.86 8.84 6.98
N TRP A 102 -1.77 10.01 6.33
CA TRP A 102 -0.50 10.55 5.83
C TRP A 102 0.50 10.87 6.95
N ARG A 103 0.00 11.29 8.12
CA ARG A 103 0.84 11.52 9.30
C ARG A 103 1.48 10.23 9.80
N PHE A 104 0.72 9.13 9.76
CA PHE A 104 1.22 7.81 10.11
C PHE A 104 2.31 7.37 9.12
N LEU A 105 2.03 7.43 7.81
CA LEU A 105 3.01 7.08 6.77
C LEU A 105 4.32 7.85 6.92
N LYS A 106 4.27 9.17 7.13
CA LYS A 106 5.47 9.98 7.34
C LYS A 106 6.30 9.47 8.52
N LYS A 107 5.65 9.16 9.65
CA LYS A 107 6.32 8.61 10.84
C LYS A 107 6.94 7.25 10.57
N VAL A 108 6.24 6.37 9.83
CA VAL A 108 6.75 5.05 9.43
C VAL A 108 8.04 5.22 8.63
N LEU A 109 8.04 6.01 7.56
CA LEU A 109 9.23 6.22 6.73
C LEU A 109 10.41 6.78 7.55
N LEU A 110 10.17 7.76 8.44
CA LEU A 110 11.22 8.27 9.32
C LEU A 110 11.75 7.19 10.27
N LYS A 111 10.90 6.30 10.79
CA LYS A 111 11.31 5.19 11.67
C LYS A 111 12.06 4.08 10.94
N PHE A 112 11.86 3.92 9.63
CA PHE A 112 12.69 3.07 8.78
C PHE A 112 14.09 3.67 8.51
N GLY A 113 14.38 4.88 9.00
CA GLY A 113 15.69 5.53 8.88
C GLY A 113 15.86 6.41 7.64
N PHE A 114 14.78 6.66 6.88
CA PHE A 114 14.87 7.56 5.74
C PHE A 114 15.08 9.01 6.19
N GLY A 115 16.03 9.71 5.55
CA GLY A 115 16.29 11.13 5.80
C GLY A 115 15.05 12.01 5.56
N SER A 116 14.90 13.08 6.35
CA SER A 116 13.71 13.94 6.33
C SER A 116 13.42 14.55 4.96
N GLU A 117 14.46 14.98 4.23
CA GLU A 117 14.35 15.46 2.84
C GLU A 117 13.77 14.39 1.93
N TRP A 118 14.30 13.16 2.00
CA TRP A 118 13.81 12.04 1.21
C TRP A 118 12.34 11.73 1.49
N VAL A 119 11.98 11.70 2.78
CA VAL A 119 10.59 11.52 3.20
C VAL A 119 9.71 12.65 2.67
N ASN A 120 10.17 13.91 2.69
CA ASN A 120 9.42 15.03 2.15
C ASN A 120 9.17 14.88 0.64
N LYS A 121 10.13 14.39 -0.15
CA LYS A 121 9.95 14.09 -1.58
C LYS A 121 8.83 13.09 -1.81
N ILE A 122 8.86 11.97 -1.10
CA ILE A 122 7.81 10.94 -1.15
C ILE A 122 6.46 11.53 -0.74
N MET A 123 6.43 12.24 0.39
CA MET A 123 5.21 12.83 0.92
C MET A 123 4.67 13.95 0.03
N ASN A 124 5.48 14.62 -0.79
CA ASN A 124 4.99 15.56 -1.79
C ASN A 124 4.25 14.82 -2.91
N CYS A 125 4.78 13.68 -3.39
CA CYS A 125 4.06 12.82 -4.34
C CYS A 125 2.72 12.32 -3.79
N VAL A 126 2.67 11.94 -2.51
CA VAL A 126 1.44 11.44 -1.89
C VAL A 126 0.44 12.55 -1.61
N ARG A 127 0.86 13.69 -1.06
CA ARG A 127 -0.06 14.73 -0.56
C ARG A 127 -0.57 15.69 -1.64
N THR A 128 0.19 15.91 -2.71
CA THR A 128 -0.18 16.90 -3.73
C THR A 128 -0.95 16.30 -4.90
N VAL A 129 -1.37 15.04 -4.78
CA VAL A 129 -2.23 14.43 -5.80
C VAL A 129 -3.51 15.23 -5.95
N ARG A 130 -3.94 15.39 -7.20
CA ARG A 130 -5.22 15.98 -7.55
C ARG A 130 -5.94 15.06 -8.51
N TYR A 131 -7.21 14.80 -8.26
CA TYR A 131 -8.03 13.97 -9.13
C TYR A 131 -9.03 14.81 -9.91
N ARG A 132 -9.31 14.43 -11.14
CA ARG A 132 -10.54 14.79 -11.85
C ARG A 132 -11.18 13.52 -12.35
N VAL A 133 -12.49 13.41 -12.24
CA VAL A 133 -13.23 12.27 -12.80
C VAL A 133 -13.66 12.64 -14.21
N LYS A 134 -13.51 11.71 -15.16
CA LYS A 134 -14.07 11.84 -16.51
C LYS A 134 -15.40 11.09 -16.57
N CYS A 135 -16.49 11.82 -16.77
CA CYS A 135 -17.84 11.26 -16.96
C CYS A 135 -18.42 11.82 -18.27
N ASN A 136 -18.90 10.95 -19.16
CA ASN A 136 -19.58 11.34 -20.42
C ASN A 136 -18.84 12.45 -21.20
N MET A 137 -17.53 12.27 -21.39
CA MET A 137 -16.59 13.21 -22.02
C MET A 137 -16.32 14.54 -21.29
N SER A 138 -16.99 14.79 -20.17
CA SER A 138 -16.79 15.98 -19.33
C SER A 138 -15.88 15.68 -18.14
N LEU A 139 -15.08 16.68 -17.74
CA LEU A 139 -14.25 16.61 -16.54
C LEU A 139 -14.97 17.24 -15.36
N THR A 140 -14.93 16.58 -14.20
CA THR A 140 -15.40 17.17 -12.96
C THR A 140 -14.46 18.25 -12.43
N ASN A 141 -14.90 18.93 -11.38
CA ASN A 141 -14.05 19.72 -10.51
C ASN A 141 -12.90 18.88 -9.93
N VAL A 142 -11.84 19.58 -9.52
CA VAL A 142 -10.67 18.97 -8.90
C VAL A 142 -11.01 18.47 -7.51
N ILE A 143 -10.75 17.19 -7.27
CA ILE A 143 -10.85 16.54 -5.97
C ILE A 143 -9.44 16.44 -5.38
N LYS A 144 -9.26 16.93 -4.15
CA LYS A 144 -8.01 16.81 -3.39
C LYS A 144 -8.25 15.83 -2.23
N PRO A 145 -7.58 14.68 -2.19
CA PRO A 145 -7.70 13.79 -1.04
C PRO A 145 -6.96 14.39 0.15
N GLU A 146 -7.31 13.92 1.35
CA GLU A 146 -6.65 14.31 2.61
C GLU A 146 -5.93 13.12 3.28
N ARG A 147 -6.21 11.91 2.80
CA ARG A 147 -5.62 10.65 3.25
C ARG A 147 -5.64 9.63 2.13
N GLY A 148 -5.06 8.47 2.42
CA GLY A 148 -5.03 7.34 1.53
C GLY A 148 -4.03 7.50 0.39
N PHE A 149 -4.03 6.49 -0.46
CA PHE A 149 -3.10 6.35 -1.55
C PHE A 149 -3.76 6.49 -2.91
N ARG A 150 -2.94 6.81 -3.92
CA ARG A 150 -3.41 6.74 -5.30
C ARG A 150 -3.55 5.27 -5.71
N GLN A 151 -4.75 4.89 -6.12
CA GLN A 151 -4.99 3.54 -6.62
C GLN A 151 -4.21 3.28 -7.91
N VAL A 152 -3.72 2.06 -8.09
CA VAL A 152 -3.01 1.62 -9.31
C VAL A 152 -1.75 2.47 -9.59
N ASP A 153 -1.15 3.04 -8.53
CA ASP A 153 0.13 3.74 -8.59
C ASP A 153 1.24 2.90 -7.95
N LEU A 154 2.39 2.84 -8.63
CA LEU A 154 3.52 2.01 -8.21
C LEU A 154 4.11 2.48 -6.88
N LEU A 155 4.27 3.80 -6.69
CA LEU A 155 4.79 4.34 -5.44
C LEU A 155 3.83 4.05 -4.29
N SER A 156 2.55 4.29 -4.50
CA SER A 156 1.49 3.96 -3.54
C SER A 156 1.52 2.49 -3.09
N HIS A 157 1.70 1.54 -4.01
CA HIS A 157 1.80 0.13 -3.68
C HIS A 157 3.01 -0.17 -2.77
N TYR A 158 4.17 0.41 -3.07
CA TYR A 158 5.38 0.23 -2.26
C TYR A 158 5.28 0.87 -0.87
N LEU A 159 4.68 2.05 -0.78
CA LEU A 159 4.47 2.73 0.50
C LEU A 159 3.52 1.96 1.40
N PHE A 160 2.51 1.31 0.82
CA PHE A 160 1.59 0.46 1.56
C PHE A 160 2.31 -0.76 2.19
N LEU A 161 3.33 -1.32 1.54
CA LEU A 161 4.12 -2.42 2.13
C LEU A 161 4.82 -2.01 3.43
N PHE A 162 5.32 -0.78 3.55
CA PHE A 162 5.89 -0.29 4.80
C PHE A 162 4.83 -0.22 5.92
N CYS A 163 3.60 0.19 5.60
CA CYS A 163 2.50 0.17 6.55
C CYS A 163 2.17 -1.26 7.00
N MET A 164 2.16 -2.22 6.07
CA MET A 164 1.92 -3.63 6.38
C MET A 164 3.07 -4.26 7.19
N ASP A 165 4.32 -3.88 6.95
CA ASP A 165 5.46 -4.33 7.77
C ASP A 165 5.32 -3.88 9.23
N VAL A 166 4.87 -2.64 9.45
CA VAL A 166 4.58 -2.14 10.81
C VAL A 166 3.46 -2.97 11.47
N LEU A 167 2.38 -3.25 10.74
CA LEU A 167 1.30 -4.10 11.25
C LEU A 167 1.80 -5.52 11.56
N SER A 168 2.65 -6.07 10.70
CA SER A 168 3.29 -7.38 10.89
C SER A 168 4.11 -7.44 12.17
N ARG A 169 4.95 -6.43 12.40
CA ARG A 169 5.74 -6.33 13.64
C ARG A 169 4.87 -6.19 14.89
N ILE A 170 3.76 -5.46 14.81
CA ILE A 170 2.80 -5.36 15.93
C ILE A 170 2.22 -6.74 16.25
N MET A 171 1.84 -7.52 15.23
CA MET A 171 1.33 -8.89 15.41
C MET A 171 2.40 -9.85 15.93
N LEU A 172 3.65 -9.75 15.47
CA LEU A 172 4.76 -10.56 15.98
C LEU A 172 5.06 -10.25 17.46
N ASN A 173 5.10 -8.97 17.84
CA ASN A 173 5.26 -8.55 19.24
C ASN A 173 4.08 -9.01 20.11
N ALA A 174 2.85 -9.01 19.58
CA ALA A 174 1.70 -9.60 20.27
C ALA A 174 1.87 -11.11 20.49
N GLN A 175 2.50 -11.82 19.55
CA GLN A 175 2.82 -13.23 19.68
C GLN A 175 3.92 -13.52 20.71
N GLU A 176 4.98 -12.71 20.72
CA GLU A 176 6.04 -12.79 21.74
C GLU A 176 5.47 -12.57 23.14
N LYS A 177 4.52 -11.63 23.28
CA LYS A 177 3.78 -11.38 24.53
C LYS A 177 2.66 -12.39 24.81
N HIS A 178 2.60 -13.48 24.06
CA HIS A 178 1.61 -14.56 24.19
C HIS A 178 0.14 -14.11 24.09
N LYS A 179 -0.15 -12.95 23.48
CA LYS A 179 -1.51 -12.47 23.20
C LYS A 179 -2.14 -13.17 21.99
N ILE A 180 -1.32 -13.58 21.01
CA ILE A 180 -1.74 -14.32 19.81
C ILE A 180 -0.73 -15.42 19.54
N LYS A 181 -1.10 -16.70 19.56
CA LYS A 181 -0.08 -17.78 19.45
C LYS A 181 0.28 -18.19 18.02
N GLY A 182 -0.63 -18.03 17.06
CA GLY A 182 -0.45 -18.53 15.70
C GLY A 182 -0.43 -20.06 15.57
N ILE A 183 -0.22 -20.53 14.34
CA ILE A 183 -0.09 -21.94 13.99
C ILE A 183 1.35 -22.28 13.61
N ARG A 184 1.68 -23.58 13.56
CA ARG A 184 2.94 -24.08 13.00
C ARG A 184 2.65 -24.90 11.76
N ALA A 185 3.39 -24.64 10.68
CA ALA A 185 3.30 -25.41 9.44
C ALA A 185 4.02 -26.79 9.54
N SER A 186 5.03 -26.89 10.41
CA SER A 186 5.78 -28.14 10.70
C SER A 186 6.17 -28.21 12.18
N ARG A 187 6.59 -29.39 12.68
CA ARG A 187 6.96 -29.58 14.10
C ARG A 187 7.99 -28.54 14.58
N ASP A 188 9.01 -28.30 13.77
CA ASP A 188 10.13 -27.39 14.08
C ASP A 188 10.08 -26.08 13.29
N GLY A 189 9.01 -25.85 12.53
CA GLY A 189 8.85 -24.64 11.72
C GLY A 189 8.51 -23.39 12.53
N PRO A 190 8.72 -22.19 11.95
CA PRO A 190 8.37 -20.94 12.58
C PRO A 190 6.86 -20.88 12.88
N ARG A 191 6.49 -20.18 13.96
CA ARG A 191 5.08 -19.87 14.24
C ARG A 191 4.62 -18.74 13.34
N ILE A 192 3.51 -18.97 12.65
CA ILE A 192 2.87 -18.05 11.73
C ILE A 192 1.53 -17.64 12.35
N ASN A 193 1.33 -16.34 12.58
CA ASN A 193 0.05 -15.83 13.08
C ASN A 193 -0.71 -14.96 12.07
N HIS A 194 -0.04 -14.46 11.02
CA HIS A 194 -0.69 -13.69 9.97
C HIS A 194 -0.04 -13.86 8.59
N LEU A 195 -0.80 -13.51 7.56
CA LEU A 195 -0.38 -13.33 6.17
C LEU A 195 -1.04 -12.05 5.65
N PHE A 196 -0.27 -11.11 5.10
CA PHE A 196 -0.83 -9.91 4.48
C PHE A 196 -0.66 -9.94 2.97
N PHE A 197 -1.75 -9.82 2.23
CA PHE A 197 -1.75 -9.72 0.79
C PHE A 197 -2.61 -8.52 0.36
N ALA A 198 -1.96 -7.38 0.10
CA ALA A 198 -2.64 -6.13 -0.21
C ALA A 198 -3.73 -5.80 0.83
N ASP A 199 -5.00 -5.81 0.44
CA ASP A 199 -6.19 -5.57 1.26
C ASP A 199 -6.68 -6.79 2.06
N ASP A 200 -6.17 -7.99 1.76
CA ASP A 200 -6.48 -9.21 2.50
C ASP A 200 -5.48 -9.47 3.64
N ALA A 201 -6.00 -9.71 4.84
CA ALA A 201 -5.23 -10.22 5.97
C ALA A 201 -5.76 -11.59 6.41
N LEU A 202 -4.92 -12.62 6.34
CA LEU A 202 -5.24 -13.93 6.90
C LEU A 202 -4.62 -14.01 8.29
N LEU A 203 -5.43 -14.19 9.32
CA LEU A 203 -4.97 -14.49 10.67
C LEU A 203 -5.09 -15.98 10.94
N PHE A 204 -4.05 -16.55 11.55
CA PHE A 204 -4.01 -17.96 11.91
C PHE A 204 -4.19 -18.13 13.41
N VAL A 205 -5.22 -18.87 13.82
CA VAL A 205 -5.61 -19.07 15.22
C VAL A 205 -5.64 -20.56 15.54
N ARG A 206 -5.28 -20.93 16.77
CA ARG A 206 -5.35 -22.33 17.20
C ARG A 206 -6.79 -22.74 17.54
N ASN A 207 -7.08 -24.03 17.42
CA ASN A 207 -8.35 -24.62 17.81
C ASN A 207 -8.38 -24.95 19.32
N TYR A 208 -8.37 -23.91 20.17
CA TYR A 208 -8.63 -24.02 21.60
C TYR A 208 -9.71 -23.01 22.00
N ARG A 209 -10.77 -23.46 22.70
CA ARG A 209 -11.90 -22.61 23.13
C ARG A 209 -11.48 -21.30 23.81
N SER A 210 -10.40 -21.34 24.60
CA SER A 210 -9.86 -20.17 25.32
C SER A 210 -9.30 -19.04 24.46
N GLU A 211 -9.06 -19.25 23.16
CA GLU A 211 -8.51 -18.23 22.24
C GLU A 211 -9.57 -17.57 21.34
N VAL A 212 -10.83 -18.03 21.39
CA VAL A 212 -11.94 -17.52 20.55
C VAL A 212 -12.94 -16.68 21.35
N GLU A 213 -12.97 -16.84 22.69
CA GLU A 213 -13.98 -16.21 23.58
C GLU A 213 -13.44 -15.01 24.39
N ALA A 214 -12.47 -14.26 23.85
CA ALA A 214 -11.93 -13.06 24.51
C ALA A 214 -12.67 -11.77 24.11
#